data_AF-A0A8T3XB57-F1
#
_entry.id   AF-A0A8T3XB57-F1
#
_cell.length_a   1.000
_cell.length_b   1.000
_cell.length_c   1.000
_cell.angle_alpha   90.00
_cell.angle_beta   90.00
_cell.angle_gamma   90.00
#
_symmetry.space_group_name_H-M   'P 1'
#
loop_
_entity.id
_entity.type
_entity.pdbx_description
1 polymer ?
#
loop_
_entity_poly.entity_id
_entity_poly.type
_entity_poly.pdbx_seq_one_letter_code
_entity_poly.pdbx_strand_id
1 'polypeptide(L)'
;MGELKILLPENIEKIFRRTAMKRFGYQKGSISKAAQEAIQSWALAFPEKYEEEESWDSLIGILKHVKKSSVELQHEAWDSVVKKYARRR
;
A
#
# COMPACT_ATOMS: atom_id res chain seq x y z
N MET A 1 -14.78 -6.25 13.20
CA MET A 1 -15.31 -5.92 11.86
C MET A 1 -15.45 -4.42 11.78
N GLY A 2 -14.94 -3.79 10.72
CA GLY A 2 -15.20 -2.37 10.43
C GLY A 2 -16.45 -2.21 9.58
N GLU A 3 -17.07 -1.03 9.64
CA GLU A 3 -18.21 -0.67 8.79
C GLU A 3 -17.76 0.32 7.72
N LEU A 4 -18.17 0.08 6.47
CA LEU A 4 -17.91 0.97 5.33
C LEU A 4 -19.26 1.47 4.79
N LYS A 5 -19.51 2.78 4.89
CA LYS A 5 -20.71 3.42 4.31
C LYS A 5 -20.42 3.82 2.87
N ILE A 6 -21.14 3.24 1.92
CA ILE A 6 -20.98 3.48 0.48
C ILE A 6 -22.27 4.07 -0.06
N LEU A 7 -22.15 5.17 -0.80
CA LEU A 7 -23.25 5.74 -1.57
C LEU A 7 -23.20 5.19 -2.99
N LEU A 8 -24.27 4.52 -3.41
CA LEU A 8 -24.40 3.96 -4.76
C LEU A 8 -25.58 4.62 -5.46
N PRO A 9 -25.52 4.83 -6.78
CA PRO A 9 -26.70 5.16 -7.57
C PRO A 9 -27.81 4.10 -7.37
N GLU A 10 -29.05 4.56 -7.22
CA GLU A 10 -30.23 3.72 -6.92
C GLU A 10 -30.37 2.52 -7.87
N ASN A 11 -30.09 2.72 -9.16
CA ASN A 11 -30.16 1.66 -10.16
C ASN A 11 -29.13 0.55 -9.90
N ILE A 12 -27.90 0.92 -9.52
CA ILE A 12 -26.82 -0.03 -9.21
C ILE A 12 -27.12 -0.76 -7.91
N GLU A 13 -27.59 -0.04 -6.88
CA GLU A 13 -27.94 -0.63 -5.59
C GLU A 13 -29.02 -1.73 -5.77
N LYS A 14 -30.09 -1.44 -6.52
CA LYS A 14 -31.18 -2.40 -6.78
C LYS A 14 -30.69 -3.64 -7.50
N ILE A 15 -29.85 -3.46 -8.53
CA ILE A 15 -29.26 -4.58 -9.27
C ILE A 15 -28.38 -5.42 -8.34
N PHE A 16 -27.52 -4.77 -7.55
CA PHE A 16 -26.62 -5.45 -6.62
C PHE A 16 -27.38 -6.26 -5.58
N ARG A 17 -28.37 -5.66 -4.90
CA ARG A 17 -29.20 -6.36 -3.91
C ARG A 17 -29.91 -7.57 -4.50
N ARG A 18 -30.53 -7.41 -5.68
CA ARG A 18 -31.23 -8.51 -6.36
C ARG A 18 -30.29 -9.65 -6.69
N THR A 19 -29.11 -9.34 -7.21
CA THR A 19 -28.11 -10.35 -7.59
C THR A 19 -27.52 -11.05 -6.35
N ALA A 20 -27.19 -10.29 -5.31
CA ALA A 20 -26.71 -10.81 -4.04
C ALA A 20 -27.73 -11.79 -3.42
N MET A 21 -29.01 -11.40 -3.39
CA MET A 21 -30.07 -12.26 -2.87
C MET A 21 -30.30 -13.51 -3.72
N LYS A 22 -30.24 -13.40 -5.05
CA LYS A 22 -30.33 -14.57 -5.94
C LYS A 22 -29.17 -15.55 -5.73
N ARG A 23 -27.96 -15.04 -5.47
CA ARG A 23 -26.75 -15.86 -5.34
C ARG A 23 -26.58 -16.48 -3.95
N PHE A 24 -26.86 -15.72 -2.90
CA PHE A 24 -26.60 -16.12 -1.51
C PHE A 24 -27.88 -16.32 -0.68
N GLY A 25 -29.05 -16.32 -1.32
CA GLY A 25 -30.35 -16.45 -0.66
C GLY A 25 -30.88 -15.14 -0.07
N TYR A 26 -32.09 -15.22 0.50
CA TYR A 26 -32.83 -14.06 1.02
C TYR A 26 -32.68 -13.89 2.54
N GLN A 27 -31.54 -14.32 3.10
CA GLN A 27 -31.29 -14.29 4.53
C GLN A 27 -30.53 -13.03 4.96
N LYS A 28 -30.58 -12.72 6.25
CA LYS A 28 -29.80 -11.64 6.84
C LYS A 28 -28.31 -11.92 6.62
N GLY A 29 -27.61 -10.98 5.96
CA GLY A 29 -26.18 -11.08 5.67
C GLY A 29 -25.82 -11.44 4.22
N SER A 30 -26.78 -11.83 3.38
CA SER A 30 -26.51 -12.15 1.96
C SER A 30 -25.93 -10.96 1.18
N ILE A 31 -26.37 -9.73 1.48
CA ILE A 31 -25.81 -8.50 0.90
C ILE A 31 -24.39 -8.26 1.40
N SER A 32 -24.15 -8.41 2.71
CA SER A 32 -22.81 -8.24 3.31
C SER A 32 -21.81 -9.24 2.75
N LYS A 33 -22.23 -10.49 2.54
CA LYS A 33 -21.39 -11.53 1.93
C LYS A 33 -21.02 -11.20 0.49
N ALA A 34 -22.00 -10.78 -0.31
CA ALA A 34 -21.74 -10.32 -1.68
C ALA A 34 -20.80 -9.11 -1.72
N ALA A 35 -20.96 -8.16 -0.79
CA ALA A 35 -20.10 -6.99 -0.69
C ALA A 35 -18.66 -7.38 -0.32
N GLN A 36 -18.48 -8.30 0.62
CA GLN A 36 -17.16 -8.81 1.00
C GLN A 36 -16.45 -9.48 -0.19
N GLU A 37 -17.13 -10.36 -0.92
CA GLU A 37 -16.54 -11.01 -2.10
C GLU A 37 -16.18 -9.98 -3.19
N ALA A 38 -17.04 -8.99 -3.43
CA ALA A 38 -16.80 -7.96 -4.43
C ALA A 38 -15.62 -7.05 -4.07
N ILE A 39 -15.57 -6.58 -2.81
CA ILE A 39 -14.48 -5.72 -2.32
C ILE A 39 -13.16 -6.48 -2.31
N GLN A 40 -13.16 -7.73 -1.85
CA GLN A 40 -11.97 -8.59 -1.87
C GLN A 40 -11.46 -8.80 -3.31
N SER A 41 -12.36 -9.14 -4.24
CA SER A 41 -12.00 -9.35 -5.64
C SER A 41 -11.44 -8.08 -6.28
N TRP A 42 -12.03 -6.93 -5.97
CA TRP A 42 -11.55 -5.63 -6.46
C TRP A 42 -10.18 -5.30 -5.90
N ALA A 43 -9.96 -5.46 -4.59
CA ALA A 43 -8.68 -5.18 -3.94
C ALA A 43 -7.56 -6.09 -4.48
N LEU A 44 -7.85 -7.36 -4.76
CA LEU A 44 -6.89 -8.28 -5.37
C LEU A 44 -6.60 -7.97 -6.84
N ALA A 45 -7.56 -7.40 -7.57
CA ALA A 45 -7.36 -7.01 -8.97
C ALA A 45 -6.49 -5.75 -9.11
N PHE A 46 -6.51 -4.88 -8.10
CA PHE A 46 -5.70 -3.67 -8.02
C PHE A 46 -4.83 -3.72 -6.77
N PRO A 47 -3.85 -4.64 -6.71
CA PRO A 47 -2.90 -4.60 -5.62
C PRO A 47 -2.21 -3.24 -5.69
N GLU A 48 -2.33 -2.45 -4.63
CA GLU A 48 -1.36 -1.38 -4.43
C GLU A 48 0.00 -2.05 -4.55
N LYS A 49 0.87 -1.50 -5.41
CA LYS A 49 2.29 -1.73 -5.23
C LYS A 49 2.55 -1.16 -3.85
N TYR A 50 2.53 -2.01 -2.84
CA TYR A 50 3.36 -1.82 -1.68
C TYR A 50 4.76 -1.66 -2.28
N GLU A 51 5.16 -0.43 -2.59
CA GLU A 51 6.48 -0.02 -2.16
C GLU A 51 6.42 -0.35 -0.69
N GLU A 52 6.99 -1.51 -0.32
CA GLU A 52 7.38 -1.75 1.05
C GLU A 52 7.99 -0.42 1.47
N GLU A 53 7.32 0.31 2.36
CA GLU A 53 8.03 1.34 3.11
C GLU A 53 9.20 0.54 3.66
N GLU A 54 10.39 0.70 3.06
CA GLU A 54 11.62 0.10 3.54
C GLU A 54 11.68 0.55 4.97
N SER A 55 11.23 -0.32 5.88
CA SER A 55 11.07 0.06 7.27
C SER A 55 12.43 0.53 7.69
N TRP A 56 12.51 1.74 8.24
CA TRP A 56 13.78 2.32 8.68
C TRP A 56 14.53 1.36 9.61
N ASP A 57 13.82 0.46 10.30
CA ASP A 57 14.38 -0.63 11.10
C ASP A 57 15.30 -1.57 10.30
N SER A 58 14.99 -1.82 9.02
CA SER A 58 15.84 -2.65 8.14
C SER A 58 17.19 -2.01 7.83
N LEU A 59 17.27 -0.67 7.88
CA LEU A 59 18.50 0.09 7.64
C LEU A 59 19.41 0.15 8.88
N ILE A 60 18.87 -0.10 10.08
CA ILE A 60 19.61 -0.03 11.34
C ILE A 60 20.67 -1.14 11.38
N GLY A 61 21.93 -0.73 11.44
CA GLY A 61 23.06 -1.63 11.64
C GLY A 61 23.68 -2.21 10.37
N ILE A 62 23.16 -1.88 9.18
CA ILE A 62 23.77 -2.25 7.89
C ILE A 62 25.25 -1.82 7.85
N LEU A 63 25.57 -0.64 8.37
CA LEU A 63 26.91 -0.06 8.35
C LEU A 63 27.81 -0.47 9.54
N LYS A 64 27.41 -1.44 10.38
CA LYS A 64 28.23 -1.86 11.54
C LYS A 64 29.61 -2.40 11.17
N HIS A 65 29.77 -2.95 9.98
CA HIS A 65 31.04 -3.47 9.48
C HIS A 65 32.00 -2.35 9.02
N VAL A 66 31.49 -1.13 8.83
CA VAL A 66 32.27 0.02 8.41
C VAL A 66 33.00 0.60 9.62
N LYS A 67 34.33 0.64 9.55
CA LYS A 67 35.18 1.12 10.65
C LYS A 67 35.22 2.65 10.78
N LYS A 68 34.66 3.37 9.82
CA LYS A 68 34.59 4.83 9.79
C LYS A 68 33.40 5.32 10.60
N SER A 69 33.58 6.44 11.28
CA SER A 69 32.52 7.15 11.99
C SER A 69 31.49 7.75 11.00
N SER A 70 30.31 8.08 11.52
CA SER A 70 29.24 8.74 10.74
C SER A 70 29.71 10.05 10.13
N VAL A 71 30.52 10.83 10.84
CA VAL A 71 31.04 12.13 10.38
C VAL A 71 32.05 11.97 9.25
N GLU A 72 32.94 10.98 9.33
CA GLU A 72 33.90 10.68 8.26
C GLU A 72 33.20 10.24 6.98
N LEU A 73 32.16 9.41 7.10
CA LEU A 73 31.34 8.98 5.97
C LEU A 73 30.59 10.16 5.32
N GLN A 74 30.11 11.11 6.13
CA GLN A 74 29.46 12.32 5.63
C GLN A 74 30.43 13.22 4.86
N HIS A 75 31.65 13.43 5.37
CA HIS A 75 32.67 14.20 4.66
C HIS A 75 33.06 13.55 3.33
N GLU A 76 33.26 12.23 3.29
CA GLU A 76 33.61 11.51 2.06
C GLU A 76 32.49 11.55 1.01
N ALA A 77 31.22 11.43 1.45
CA ALA A 77 30.07 11.59 0.59
C ALA A 77 29.98 13.01 0.03
N TRP A 78 30.17 14.01 0.88
CA TRP A 78 30.14 15.43 0.48
C TRP A 78 31.28 15.77 -0.48
N ASP A 79 32.50 15.31 -0.23
CA ASP A 79 33.65 15.48 -1.11
C ASP A 79 33.41 14.86 -2.49
N SER A 80 32.76 13.70 -2.54
CA SER A 80 32.40 13.03 -3.79
C SER A 80 31.39 13.84 -4.60
N VAL A 81 30.41 14.45 -3.92
CA VAL A 81 29.44 15.37 -4.53
C VAL A 81 30.16 16.61 -5.06
N VAL A 82 30.97 17.28 -4.24
CA VAL A 82 31.73 18.47 -4.61
C VAL A 82 32.63 18.18 -5.82
N LYS A 83 33.36 17.06 -5.84
CA LYS A 83 34.18 16.65 -7.00
C LYS A 83 33.35 16.42 -8.26
N LYS A 84 32.17 15.80 -8.14
CA LYS A 84 31.25 15.56 -9.26
C LYS A 84 30.77 16.86 -9.90
N TYR A 85 30.49 17.88 -9.09
CA TYR A 85 30.02 19.18 -9.58
C TYR A 85 31.17 20.14 -9.96
N ALA A 86 32.33 20.04 -9.32
CA ALA A 86 33.52 20.81 -9.68
C ALA A 86 34.11 20.39 -11.04
N ARG A 87 34.06 19.10 -11.40
CA ARG A 87 34.49 18.60 -12.72
C ARG A 87 33.54 18.94 -13.87
N ARG A 88 32.35 19.47 -13.57
CA ARG A 88 31.34 19.89 -14.55
C ARG A 88 31.43 21.38 -14.93
N ARG A 89 32.39 22.10 -14.36
CA ARG A 89 32.67 23.51 -14.61
C ARG A 89 34.00 23.65 -15.33
#